data_AF-A0A9P7EQ01-F1
#
_entry.id   AF-A0A9P7EQ01-F1
#
_cell.length_a   1.000
_cell.length_b   1.000
_cell.length_c   1.000
_cell.angle_alpha   90.00
_cell.angle_beta   90.00
_cell.angle_gamma   90.00
#
_symmetry.space_group_name_H-M   'P 1'
#
loop_
_entity.id
_entity.type
_entity.pdbx_description
1 polymer ?
#
loop_
_entity_poly.entity_id
_entity_poly.type
_entity_poly.pdbx_seq_one_letter_code
_entity_poly.pdbx_strand_id
1 'polypeptide(L)'
;MGATPSLIEREARPHAEAVAEQARKDVELAQAALIKIIQANQKSQQKAAEAQLAAQAQVYKEMVTTLQAERAAKEAVQVQFHKEMIALVQAEWAAIQKRASMDIQSAQEHVEKLQERDATADQEATDALKKVAEERVKMANAAKEEAERKLKEGIQPVVTPTPEEVSAARQRVQYDEDLFHIAVTGVAGGGKSSLINAFRGLRNKDTGSAATGVTETMLVTARYASSNMEQIYAWYDIPGAGTLKIPDWQYFHAKELYVFDGIIVLFDNHFTMTDIAILANCKHFKIPTYIVRSKADQHICNIMNDMGYYSGDDESEDRKKTLYRAAQEQFIQQTRQSVKDNLESANMPDQRVYVVSNKTMLDVVKGKQPPENIIHEIELLSDLEWSRTGPGEEYVAVC
;
A
#
# COMPACT_ATOMS: atom_id res chain seq x y z
N MET A 1 -32.14 -36.24 -92.05
CA MET A 1 -30.85 -36.42 -92.74
C MET A 1 -29.75 -36.26 -91.69
N GLY A 2 -29.06 -37.34 -91.32
CA GLY A 2 -27.89 -37.25 -90.45
C GLY A 2 -26.71 -36.72 -91.26
N ALA A 3 -26.12 -35.62 -90.84
CA ALA A 3 -24.91 -35.10 -91.45
C ALA A 3 -23.70 -35.82 -90.83
N THR A 4 -23.01 -36.64 -91.64
CA THR A 4 -21.71 -37.22 -91.29
C THR A 4 -20.60 -36.18 -91.50
N PRO A 5 -19.72 -35.92 -90.50
CA PRO A 5 -18.59 -34.99 -90.65
C PRO A 5 -17.52 -35.50 -91.64
N SER A 6 -16.82 -34.59 -92.32
CA SER A 6 -15.87 -34.88 -93.41
C SER A 6 -14.53 -35.45 -92.93
N LEU A 7 -13.84 -36.21 -93.80
CA LEU A 7 -12.60 -36.94 -93.49
C LEU A 7 -11.46 -36.06 -92.90
N ILE A 8 -11.39 -34.78 -93.28
CA ILE A 8 -10.32 -33.87 -92.84
C ILE A 8 -10.45 -33.51 -91.35
N GLU A 9 -11.68 -33.44 -90.82
CA GLU A 9 -11.92 -33.19 -89.39
C GLU A 9 -11.59 -34.41 -88.51
N ARG A 10 -11.57 -35.62 -89.09
CA ARG A 10 -11.26 -36.86 -88.35
C ARG A 10 -9.77 -37.04 -88.09
N GLU A 11 -8.89 -36.52 -88.94
CA GLU A 11 -7.43 -36.65 -88.76
C GLU A 11 -6.80 -35.49 -87.97
N ALA A 12 -7.38 -34.27 -88.04
CA ALA A 12 -6.84 -33.09 -87.33
C ALA A 12 -7.21 -33.00 -85.84
N ARG A 13 -8.38 -33.53 -85.44
CA ARG A 13 -8.84 -33.56 -84.03
C ARG A 13 -7.88 -34.29 -83.08
N PRO A 14 -7.44 -35.53 -83.35
CA PRO A 14 -6.57 -36.25 -82.41
C PRO A 14 -5.21 -35.58 -82.24
N HIS A 15 -4.67 -34.91 -83.27
CA HIS A 15 -3.39 -34.21 -83.16
C HIS A 15 -3.49 -32.92 -82.34
N ALA A 16 -4.58 -32.16 -82.49
CA ALA A 16 -4.82 -30.96 -81.68
C ALA A 16 -5.10 -31.30 -80.20
N GLU A 17 -5.83 -32.39 -79.95
CA GLU A 17 -6.07 -32.91 -78.59
C GLU A 17 -4.77 -33.38 -77.92
N ALA A 18 -3.88 -34.08 -78.64
CA ALA A 18 -2.59 -34.51 -78.10
C ALA A 18 -1.66 -33.34 -77.73
N VAL A 19 -1.63 -32.28 -78.55
CA VAL A 19 -0.83 -31.06 -78.25
C VAL A 19 -1.41 -30.31 -77.05
N ALA A 20 -2.73 -30.22 -76.95
CA ALA A 20 -3.39 -29.61 -75.79
C ALA A 20 -3.18 -30.42 -74.50
N GLU A 21 -3.15 -31.75 -74.59
CA GLU A 21 -2.88 -32.62 -73.44
C GLU A 21 -1.42 -32.51 -72.97
N GLN A 22 -0.47 -32.43 -73.90
CA GLN A 22 0.94 -32.22 -73.56
C GLN A 22 1.17 -30.84 -72.91
N ALA A 23 0.56 -29.78 -73.45
CA ALA A 23 0.64 -28.45 -72.84
C ALA A 23 0.04 -28.40 -71.43
N ARG A 24 -1.04 -29.16 -71.16
CA ARG A 24 -1.61 -29.28 -69.82
C ARG A 24 -0.65 -29.98 -68.85
N LYS A 25 0.01 -31.06 -69.28
CA LYS A 25 1.03 -31.77 -68.49
C LYS A 25 2.23 -30.89 -68.16
N ASP A 26 2.69 -30.09 -69.12
CA ASP A 26 3.82 -29.18 -68.92
C ASP A 26 3.47 -28.03 -67.95
N VAL A 27 2.25 -27.49 -68.03
CA VAL A 27 1.74 -26.50 -67.06
C VAL A 27 1.61 -27.11 -65.66
N GLU A 28 1.12 -28.33 -65.54
CA GLU A 28 0.98 -29.04 -64.25
C GLU A 28 2.35 -29.33 -63.62
N LEU A 29 3.35 -29.72 -64.44
CA LEU A 29 4.73 -29.90 -64.00
C LEU A 29 5.37 -28.58 -63.54
N ALA A 30 5.14 -27.48 -64.26
CA ALA A 30 5.63 -26.15 -63.89
C ALA A 30 4.97 -25.65 -62.59
N GLN A 31 3.66 -25.88 -62.42
CA GLN A 31 2.94 -25.55 -61.18
C GLN A 31 3.46 -26.38 -59.99
N ALA A 32 3.70 -27.68 -60.18
CA ALA A 32 4.27 -28.54 -59.15
C ALA A 32 5.70 -28.12 -58.74
N ALA A 33 6.52 -27.67 -59.70
CA ALA A 33 7.85 -27.14 -59.42
C ALA A 33 7.80 -25.83 -58.61
N LEU A 34 6.89 -24.92 -58.97
CA LEU A 34 6.71 -23.65 -58.26
C LEU A 34 6.22 -23.86 -56.82
N ILE A 35 5.28 -24.77 -56.60
CA ILE A 35 4.79 -25.12 -55.25
C ILE A 35 5.93 -25.66 -54.38
N LYS A 36 6.82 -26.51 -54.92
CA LYS A 36 7.98 -27.01 -54.17
C LYS A 36 8.93 -25.90 -53.76
N ILE A 37 9.17 -24.91 -54.63
CA ILE A 37 10.03 -23.75 -54.32
C ILE A 37 9.38 -22.89 -53.23
N ILE A 38 8.07 -22.62 -53.33
CA ILE A 38 7.33 -21.85 -52.31
C ILE A 38 7.38 -22.57 -50.96
N GLN A 39 7.13 -23.88 -50.92
CA GLN A 39 7.19 -24.68 -49.69
C GLN A 39 8.60 -24.72 -49.09
N ALA A 40 9.64 -24.79 -49.93
CA ALA A 40 11.03 -24.74 -49.46
C ALA A 40 11.38 -23.37 -48.86
N ASN A 41 10.96 -22.29 -49.52
CA ASN A 41 11.16 -20.93 -49.01
C ASN A 41 10.37 -20.68 -47.72
N GLN A 42 9.12 -21.13 -47.63
CA GLN A 42 8.33 -21.05 -46.40
C GLN A 42 8.97 -21.81 -45.25
N LYS A 43 9.45 -23.04 -45.48
CA LYS A 43 10.18 -23.81 -44.46
C LYS A 43 11.47 -23.13 -44.02
N SER A 44 12.20 -22.52 -44.95
CA SER A 44 13.41 -21.75 -44.63
C SER A 44 13.09 -20.51 -43.81
N GLN A 45 12.03 -19.78 -44.16
CA GLN A 45 11.57 -18.59 -43.42
C GLN A 45 11.05 -18.96 -42.03
N GLN A 46 10.30 -20.05 -41.88
CA GLN A 46 9.85 -20.56 -40.59
C GLN A 46 11.03 -20.91 -39.68
N LYS A 47 12.02 -21.66 -40.19
CA LYS A 47 13.23 -21.99 -39.43
C LYS A 47 14.02 -20.74 -39.02
N ALA A 48 14.11 -19.74 -39.89
CA ALA A 48 14.78 -18.48 -39.57
C ALA A 48 14.02 -17.68 -38.48
N ALA A 49 12.69 -17.65 -38.55
CA ALA A 49 11.85 -16.98 -37.55
C ALA A 49 11.92 -17.69 -36.19
N GLU A 50 11.87 -19.03 -36.16
CA GLU A 50 12.05 -19.82 -34.94
C GLU A 50 13.43 -19.61 -34.31
N ALA A 51 14.49 -19.56 -35.12
CA ALA A 51 15.84 -19.28 -34.64
C ALA A 51 15.97 -17.85 -34.08
N GLN A 52 15.33 -16.85 -34.69
CA GLN A 52 15.30 -15.48 -34.18
C GLN A 52 14.53 -15.38 -32.85
N LEU A 53 13.37 -16.04 -32.74
CA LEU A 53 12.60 -16.07 -31.51
C LEU A 53 13.36 -16.77 -30.37
N ALA A 54 14.04 -17.88 -30.67
CA ALA A 54 14.89 -18.58 -29.71
C ALA A 54 16.08 -17.71 -29.25
N ALA A 55 16.71 -16.97 -30.15
CA ALA A 55 17.79 -16.03 -29.81
C ALA A 55 17.27 -14.86 -28.94
N GLN A 56 16.10 -14.30 -29.25
CA GLN A 56 15.47 -13.27 -28.42
C GLN A 56 15.10 -13.80 -27.03
N ALA A 57 14.59 -15.03 -26.93
CA ALA A 57 14.27 -15.66 -25.65
C ALA A 57 15.52 -15.91 -24.79
N GLN A 58 16.66 -16.25 -25.40
CA GLN A 58 17.94 -16.39 -24.69
C GLN A 58 18.41 -15.05 -24.11
N VAL A 59 18.41 -13.97 -24.91
CA VAL A 59 18.78 -12.63 -24.44
C VAL A 59 17.87 -12.16 -23.31
N TYR A 60 16.57 -12.39 -23.42
CA TYR A 60 15.61 -12.06 -22.36
C TYR A 60 15.89 -12.86 -21.08
N LYS A 61 16.20 -14.15 -21.20
CA LYS A 61 16.54 -15.00 -20.06
C LYS A 61 17.81 -14.52 -19.36
N GLU A 62 18.85 -14.17 -20.11
CA GLU A 62 20.10 -13.60 -19.56
C GLU A 62 19.86 -12.26 -18.85
N MET A 63 19.07 -11.36 -19.46
CA MET A 63 18.70 -10.08 -18.85
C MET A 63 17.95 -10.27 -17.52
N VAL A 64 16.97 -11.18 -17.48
CA VAL A 64 16.23 -11.50 -16.26
C VAL A 64 17.15 -12.09 -15.18
N THR A 65 18.06 -12.99 -15.54
CA THR A 65 19.02 -13.56 -14.56
C THR A 65 19.98 -12.50 -14.02
N THR A 66 20.41 -11.55 -14.87
CA THR A 66 21.31 -10.46 -14.46
C THR A 66 20.58 -9.50 -13.51
N LEU A 67 19.34 -9.14 -13.81
CA LEU A 67 18.49 -8.32 -12.93
C LEU A 67 18.19 -9.01 -11.60
N GLN A 68 17.96 -10.33 -11.60
CA GLN A 68 17.77 -11.12 -10.38
C GLN A 68 19.04 -11.15 -9.53
N ALA A 69 20.22 -11.32 -10.15
CA ALA A 69 21.50 -11.28 -9.45
C ALA A 69 21.82 -9.89 -8.86
N GLU A 70 21.53 -8.80 -9.59
CA GLU A 70 21.69 -7.43 -9.06
C GLU A 70 20.75 -7.14 -7.89
N ARG A 71 19.50 -7.61 -7.94
CA ARG A 71 18.55 -7.50 -6.82
C ARG A 71 19.05 -8.27 -5.60
N ALA A 72 19.44 -9.53 -5.78
CA ALA A 72 19.99 -10.35 -4.71
C ALA A 72 21.28 -9.77 -4.11
N ALA A 73 22.14 -9.14 -4.93
CA ALA A 73 23.34 -8.47 -4.45
C ALA A 73 23.02 -7.22 -3.62
N LYS A 74 22.03 -6.42 -4.05
CA LYS A 74 21.55 -5.25 -3.27
C LYS A 74 20.92 -5.67 -1.95
N GLU A 75 20.12 -6.74 -1.97
CA GLU A 75 19.52 -7.34 -0.77
C GLU A 75 20.59 -7.89 0.18
N ALA A 76 21.62 -8.58 -0.34
CA ALA A 76 22.71 -9.09 0.48
C ALA A 76 23.52 -7.98 1.15
N VAL A 77 23.83 -6.90 0.42
CA VAL A 77 24.49 -5.70 0.99
C VAL A 77 23.61 -5.07 2.07
N GLN A 78 22.29 -5.01 1.87
CA GLN A 78 21.35 -4.50 2.87
C GLN A 78 21.26 -5.38 4.11
N VAL A 79 21.21 -6.71 3.95
CA VAL A 79 21.20 -7.67 5.07
C VAL A 79 22.49 -7.58 5.86
N GLN A 80 23.62 -7.42 5.18
CA GLN A 80 24.92 -7.28 5.83
C GLN A 80 25.05 -5.96 6.60
N PHE A 81 24.58 -4.86 6.02
CA PHE A 81 24.47 -3.57 6.71
C PHE A 81 23.54 -3.65 7.93
N HIS A 82 22.37 -4.29 7.80
CA HIS A 82 21.45 -4.52 8.92
C HIS A 82 22.07 -5.39 10.02
N LYS A 83 22.80 -6.44 9.64
CA LYS A 83 23.48 -7.35 10.59
C LYS A 83 24.58 -6.63 11.37
N GLU A 84 25.36 -5.77 10.71
CA GLU A 84 26.38 -4.94 11.35
C GLU A 84 25.77 -3.90 12.28
N MET A 85 24.68 -3.23 11.86
CA MET A 85 23.94 -2.28 12.69
C MET A 85 23.33 -2.95 13.93
N ILE A 86 22.72 -4.13 13.78
CA ILE A 86 22.17 -4.90 14.91
C ILE A 86 23.28 -5.33 15.87
N ALA A 87 24.42 -5.78 15.37
CA ALA A 87 25.55 -6.20 16.20
C ALA A 87 26.15 -5.03 17.02
N LEU A 88 26.24 -3.84 16.40
CA LEU A 88 26.75 -2.63 17.05
C LEU A 88 25.80 -2.16 18.17
N VAL A 89 24.49 -2.20 17.90
CA VAL A 89 23.44 -1.91 18.88
C VAL A 89 23.42 -2.95 20.02
N GLN A 90 23.60 -4.24 19.71
CA GLN A 90 23.69 -5.30 20.72
C GLN A 90 24.90 -5.13 21.63
N ALA A 91 26.04 -4.67 21.08
CA ALA A 91 27.24 -4.38 21.86
C ALA A 91 27.05 -3.19 22.80
N GLU A 92 26.40 -2.12 22.34
CA GLU A 92 26.04 -0.98 23.20
C GLU A 92 25.05 -1.38 24.31
N TRP A 93 24.05 -2.20 23.99
CA TRP A 93 23.12 -2.78 24.96
C TRP A 93 23.84 -3.61 26.04
N ALA A 94 24.76 -4.49 25.63
CA ALA A 94 25.55 -5.29 26.57
C ALA A 94 26.43 -4.41 27.46
N ALA A 95 27.00 -3.32 26.93
CA ALA A 95 27.80 -2.38 27.70
C ALA A 95 26.95 -1.61 28.72
N ILE A 96 25.76 -1.13 28.34
CA ILE A 96 24.82 -0.46 29.23
C ILE A 96 24.33 -1.40 30.33
N GLN A 97 23.98 -2.64 29.98
CA GLN A 97 23.57 -3.65 30.98
C GLN A 97 24.68 -3.96 31.97
N LYS A 98 25.92 -4.09 31.49
CA LYS A 98 27.10 -4.36 32.35
C LYS A 98 27.39 -3.19 33.28
N ARG A 99 27.21 -1.94 32.82
CA ARG A 99 27.38 -0.73 33.63
C ARG A 99 26.29 -0.62 34.70
N ALA A 100 25.05 -0.87 34.33
CA ALA A 100 23.93 -0.91 35.27
C ALA A 100 24.08 -2.05 36.30
N SER A 101 24.56 -3.23 35.90
CA SER A 101 24.81 -4.32 36.87
C SER A 101 25.96 -4.00 37.82
N MET A 102 27.01 -3.32 37.34
CA MET A 102 28.11 -2.84 38.19
C MET A 102 27.62 -1.78 39.19
N ASP A 103 26.76 -0.86 38.77
CA ASP A 103 26.20 0.16 39.65
C ASP A 103 25.30 -0.46 40.73
N ILE A 104 24.46 -1.44 40.36
CA ILE A 104 23.63 -2.21 41.31
C ILE A 104 24.50 -3.00 42.29
N GLN A 105 25.54 -3.67 41.80
CA GLN A 105 26.45 -4.45 42.65
C GLN A 105 27.24 -3.54 43.60
N SER A 106 27.71 -2.37 43.14
CA SER A 106 28.38 -1.40 43.99
C SER A 106 27.46 -0.82 45.06
N ALA A 107 26.17 -0.61 44.73
CA ALA A 107 25.16 -0.16 45.67
C ALA A 107 24.83 -1.24 46.71
N GLN A 108 24.76 -2.51 46.31
CA GLN A 108 24.58 -3.65 47.21
C GLN A 108 25.76 -3.83 48.15
N GLU A 109 27.01 -3.77 47.65
CA GLU A 109 28.22 -3.84 48.49
C GLU A 109 28.33 -2.66 49.47
N HIS A 110 27.89 -1.47 49.06
CA HIS A 110 27.82 -0.32 49.96
C HIS A 110 26.80 -0.51 51.09
N VAL A 111 25.66 -1.14 50.81
CA VAL A 111 24.64 -1.49 51.81
C VAL A 111 25.15 -2.58 52.77
N GLU A 112 25.83 -3.60 52.24
CA GLU A 112 26.38 -4.71 53.03
C GLU A 112 27.51 -4.24 53.98
N LYS A 113 28.42 -3.37 53.50
CA LYS A 113 29.45 -2.74 54.35
C LYS A 113 28.91 -1.80 55.42
N LEU A 114 27.74 -1.19 55.19
CA LEU A 114 27.05 -0.39 56.20
C LEU A 114 26.36 -1.29 57.23
N GLN A 115 25.85 -2.46 56.83
CA GLN A 115 25.28 -3.48 57.71
C GLN A 115 26.33 -4.14 58.63
N GLU A 116 27.55 -4.38 58.14
CA GLU A 116 28.64 -4.94 58.97
C GLU A 116 29.18 -3.94 60.01
N ARG A 117 28.98 -2.63 59.81
CA ARG A 117 29.46 -1.60 60.75
C ARG A 117 28.55 -1.33 61.93
N ASP A 118 27.30 -1.80 61.92
CA ASP A 118 26.33 -1.63 63.00
C ASP A 118 25.68 -2.99 63.39
N ALA A 119 26.46 -3.86 64.04
CA ALA A 119 25.93 -5.03 64.73
C ALA A 119 25.25 -4.69 66.08
N THR A 120 25.03 -3.39 66.38
CA THR A 120 24.56 -2.93 67.70
C THR A 120 23.37 -1.96 67.70
N ALA A 121 22.73 -1.65 66.56
CA ALA A 121 21.62 -0.67 66.54
C ALA A 121 20.35 -1.17 65.82
N ASP A 122 19.22 -1.03 66.54
CA ASP A 122 17.80 -1.10 66.18
C ASP A 122 17.37 -1.77 64.85
N GLN A 123 16.64 -2.87 65.00
CA GLN A 123 15.96 -3.62 63.92
C GLN A 123 15.06 -2.72 63.03
N GLU A 124 14.48 -1.65 63.60
CA GLU A 124 13.65 -0.70 62.84
C GLU A 124 14.45 0.21 61.91
N ALA A 125 15.68 0.60 62.30
CA ALA A 125 16.56 1.43 61.48
C ALA A 125 17.14 0.62 60.30
N THR A 126 17.44 -0.66 60.52
CA THR A 126 17.90 -1.58 59.47
C THR A 126 16.78 -1.91 58.48
N ASP A 127 15.54 -2.09 58.93
CA ASP A 127 14.37 -2.27 58.05
C ASP A 127 14.03 -0.99 57.24
N ALA A 128 14.19 0.20 57.83
CA ALA A 128 14.03 1.47 57.12
C ALA A 128 15.09 1.65 56.01
N LEU A 129 16.34 1.30 56.29
CA LEU A 129 17.42 1.33 55.29
C LEU A 129 17.21 0.31 54.17
N LYS A 130 16.67 -0.87 54.48
CA LYS A 130 16.31 -1.89 53.48
C LYS A 130 15.24 -1.38 52.51
N LYS A 131 14.20 -0.73 53.02
CA LYS A 131 13.16 -0.11 52.17
C LYS A 131 13.72 0.98 51.27
N VAL A 132 14.61 1.83 51.78
CA VAL A 132 15.27 2.88 50.98
C VAL A 132 16.16 2.28 49.89
N ALA A 133 16.86 1.18 50.18
CA ALA A 133 17.67 0.47 49.19
C ALA A 133 16.79 -0.20 48.11
N GLU A 134 15.70 -0.87 48.50
CA GLU A 134 14.74 -1.46 47.57
C GLU A 134 14.06 -0.42 46.67
N GLU A 135 13.70 0.75 47.22
CA GLU A 135 13.15 1.86 46.43
C GLU A 135 14.18 2.43 45.45
N ARG A 136 15.45 2.56 45.85
CA ARG A 136 16.52 3.00 44.95
C ARG A 136 16.79 2.00 43.83
N VAL A 137 16.75 0.70 44.11
CA VAL A 137 16.87 -0.35 43.08
C VAL A 137 15.69 -0.32 42.12
N LYS A 138 14.46 -0.11 42.62
CA LYS A 138 13.27 0.08 41.77
C LYS A 138 13.40 1.31 40.87
N MET A 139 13.86 2.44 41.41
CA MET A 139 14.08 3.66 40.62
C MET A 139 15.18 3.47 39.57
N ALA A 140 16.26 2.77 39.90
CA ALA A 140 17.33 2.47 38.96
C ALA A 140 16.85 1.54 37.82
N ASN A 141 16.03 0.53 38.13
CA ASN A 141 15.43 -0.34 37.11
C ASN A 141 14.42 0.41 36.23
N ALA A 142 13.58 1.27 36.80
CA ALA A 142 12.66 2.10 36.03
C ALA A 142 13.39 3.08 35.09
N ALA A 143 14.47 3.70 35.56
CA ALA A 143 15.31 4.58 34.73
C ALA A 143 16.02 3.81 33.61
N LYS A 144 16.45 2.57 33.88
CA LYS A 144 17.03 1.67 32.88
C LYS A 144 16.00 1.28 31.82
N GLU A 145 14.81 0.86 32.21
CA GLU A 145 13.72 0.52 31.27
C GLU A 145 13.31 1.72 30.41
N GLU A 146 13.27 2.93 31.00
CA GLU A 146 12.98 4.15 30.25
C GLU A 146 14.09 4.51 29.26
N ALA A 147 15.36 4.34 29.63
CA ALA A 147 16.50 4.55 28.73
C ALA A 147 16.53 3.50 27.60
N GLU A 148 16.25 2.24 27.91
CA GLU A 148 16.10 1.16 26.91
C GLU A 148 14.94 1.44 25.95
N ARG A 149 13.82 1.99 26.45
CA ARG A 149 12.69 2.42 25.62
C ARG A 149 13.10 3.56 24.68
N LYS A 150 13.71 4.63 25.20
CA LYS A 150 14.15 5.79 24.39
C LYS A 150 15.20 5.41 23.34
N LEU A 151 16.11 4.49 23.66
CA LEU A 151 17.12 4.00 22.72
C LEU A 151 16.51 3.11 21.63
N LYS A 152 15.56 2.24 21.99
CA LYS A 152 14.81 1.40 21.05
C LYS A 152 13.84 2.20 20.17
N GLU A 153 13.37 3.35 20.63
CA GLU A 153 12.61 4.32 19.84
C GLU A 153 13.51 5.11 18.86
N GLY A 154 14.76 5.36 19.23
CA GLY A 154 15.74 6.05 18.39
C GLY A 154 16.32 5.21 17.25
N ILE A 155 16.27 3.87 17.36
CA ILE A 155 16.71 2.95 16.31
C ILE A 155 15.45 2.47 15.59
N GLN A 156 15.19 3.03 14.41
CA GLN A 156 14.08 2.65 13.54
C GLN A 156 14.61 1.81 12.36
N PRO A 157 14.91 0.51 12.54
CA PRO A 157 15.35 -0.33 11.44
C PRO A 157 14.17 -0.51 10.48
N VAL A 158 14.38 -0.14 9.22
CA VAL A 158 13.41 -0.43 8.15
C VAL A 158 13.50 -1.92 7.86
N VAL A 159 12.58 -2.71 8.42
CA VAL A 159 12.53 -4.16 8.25
C VAL A 159 11.93 -4.46 6.87
N THR A 160 12.77 -4.93 5.95
CA THR A 160 12.32 -5.45 4.65
C THR A 160 11.86 -6.90 4.83
N PRO A 161 10.60 -7.25 4.49
CA PRO A 161 10.10 -8.61 4.61
C PRO A 161 10.75 -9.53 3.58
N THR A 162 10.95 -10.79 3.96
CA THR A 162 11.44 -11.84 3.06
C THR A 162 10.35 -12.23 2.03
N PRO A 163 10.73 -12.79 0.87
CA PRO A 163 9.76 -13.24 -0.12
C PRO A 163 8.75 -14.27 0.42
N GLU A 164 9.17 -15.12 1.36
CA GLU A 164 8.30 -16.10 2.02
C GLU A 164 7.27 -15.42 2.92
N GLU A 165 7.68 -14.40 3.67
CA GLU A 165 6.77 -13.57 4.49
C GLU A 165 5.77 -12.83 3.61
N VAL A 166 6.20 -12.28 2.47
CA VAL A 166 5.31 -11.62 1.50
C VAL A 166 4.27 -12.59 0.94
N SER A 167 4.68 -13.80 0.53
CA SER A 167 3.75 -14.83 0.07
C SER A 167 2.75 -15.23 1.14
N ALA A 168 3.22 -15.43 2.38
CA ALA A 168 2.36 -15.82 3.49
C ALA A 168 1.38 -14.69 3.88
N ALA A 169 1.83 -13.43 3.84
CA ALA A 169 0.99 -12.26 4.08
C ALA A 169 -0.06 -12.09 2.99
N ARG A 170 0.30 -12.24 1.71
CA ARG A 170 -0.65 -12.27 0.58
C ARG A 170 -1.73 -13.33 0.76
N GLN A 171 -1.37 -14.52 1.23
CA GLN A 171 -2.34 -15.58 1.54
C GLN A 171 -3.27 -15.19 2.70
N ARG A 172 -2.74 -14.59 3.78
CA ARG A 172 -3.55 -14.14 4.93
C ARG A 172 -4.56 -13.06 4.55
N VAL A 173 -4.16 -12.10 3.72
CA VAL A 173 -5.05 -11.03 3.25
C VAL A 173 -5.94 -11.46 2.07
N GLN A 174 -5.82 -12.71 1.62
CA GLN A 174 -6.52 -13.24 0.45
C GLN A 174 -6.30 -12.35 -0.78
N TYR A 175 -5.03 -12.06 -1.08
CA TYR A 175 -4.63 -11.26 -2.23
C TYR A 175 -5.07 -11.94 -3.53
N ASP A 176 -5.60 -11.16 -4.45
CA ASP A 176 -6.12 -11.58 -5.75
C ASP A 176 -5.50 -10.69 -6.82
N GLU A 177 -4.82 -11.27 -7.81
CA GLU A 177 -4.11 -10.50 -8.84
C GLU A 177 -5.05 -9.70 -9.75
N ASP A 178 -6.33 -10.06 -9.79
CA ASP A 178 -7.35 -9.36 -10.58
C ASP A 178 -7.95 -8.14 -9.84
N LEU A 179 -7.60 -7.93 -8.57
CA LEU A 179 -8.11 -6.83 -7.73
C LEU A 179 -7.00 -5.85 -7.36
N PHE A 180 -7.38 -4.60 -7.11
CA PHE A 180 -6.53 -3.57 -6.57
C PHE A 180 -6.75 -3.46 -5.05
N HIS A 181 -5.74 -3.83 -4.27
CA HIS A 181 -5.82 -3.97 -2.83
C HIS A 181 -5.47 -2.67 -2.11
N ILE A 182 -6.46 -2.04 -1.46
CA ILE A 182 -6.28 -0.77 -0.73
C ILE A 182 -6.47 -0.97 0.77
N ALA A 183 -5.44 -0.65 1.54
CA ALA A 183 -5.51 -0.61 2.99
C ALA A 183 -5.87 0.78 3.51
N VAL A 184 -6.83 0.85 4.44
CA VAL A 184 -7.18 2.06 5.17
C VAL A 184 -6.65 1.93 6.59
N THR A 185 -5.67 2.76 6.93
CA THR A 185 -5.04 2.83 8.25
C THR A 185 -5.34 4.19 8.90
N GLY A 186 -5.12 4.29 10.21
CA GLY A 186 -5.40 5.50 10.97
C GLY A 186 -5.84 5.21 12.40
N VAL A 187 -5.92 6.24 13.22
CA VAL A 187 -6.31 6.12 14.63
C VAL A 187 -7.71 5.52 14.83
N ALA A 188 -7.91 4.91 16.00
CA ALA A 188 -9.22 4.44 16.45
C ALA A 188 -10.26 5.56 16.42
N GLY A 189 -11.48 5.28 15.96
CA GLY A 189 -12.53 6.30 15.88
C GLY A 189 -12.33 7.36 14.80
N GLY A 190 -11.26 7.27 13.99
CA GLY A 190 -10.97 8.18 12.88
C GLY A 190 -11.89 8.02 11.67
N GLY A 191 -12.85 7.09 11.70
CA GLY A 191 -13.85 6.93 10.64
C GLY A 191 -13.47 5.99 9.49
N LYS A 192 -12.45 5.15 9.65
CA LYS A 192 -11.96 4.18 8.64
C LYS A 192 -13.08 3.32 8.05
N SER A 193 -13.81 2.61 8.90
CA SER A 193 -14.90 1.72 8.49
C SER A 193 -16.03 2.49 7.79
N SER A 194 -16.33 3.71 8.24
CA SER A 194 -17.32 4.58 7.59
C SER A 194 -16.88 5.01 6.18
N LEU A 195 -15.59 5.31 6.01
CA LEU A 195 -15.03 5.69 4.72
C LEU A 195 -15.02 4.49 3.75
N ILE A 196 -14.64 3.30 4.22
CA ILE A 196 -14.70 2.05 3.43
C ILE A 196 -16.15 1.79 2.97
N ASN A 197 -17.13 1.98 3.84
CA ASN A 197 -18.54 1.85 3.47
C ASN A 197 -18.91 2.87 2.37
N ALA A 198 -18.48 4.12 2.50
CA ALA A 198 -18.73 5.15 1.50
C ALA A 198 -18.13 4.81 0.13
N PHE A 199 -16.86 4.36 0.08
CA PHE A 199 -16.23 3.88 -1.16
C PHE A 199 -16.97 2.71 -1.80
N ARG A 200 -17.58 1.84 -0.98
CA ARG A 200 -18.38 0.71 -1.45
C ARG A 200 -19.82 1.09 -1.83
N GLY A 201 -20.21 2.35 -1.68
CA GLY A 201 -21.59 2.79 -1.91
C GLY A 201 -22.57 2.29 -0.83
N LEU A 202 -22.09 1.91 0.35
CA LEU A 202 -22.89 1.38 1.45
C LEU A 202 -23.06 2.44 2.54
N ARG A 203 -24.24 2.49 3.15
CA ARG A 203 -24.43 3.21 4.43
C ARG A 203 -23.93 2.34 5.56
N ASN A 204 -23.56 2.97 6.67
CA ASN A 204 -23.04 2.26 7.85
C ASN A 204 -24.00 1.21 8.44
N LYS A 205 -25.31 1.33 8.18
CA LYS A 205 -26.33 0.38 8.64
C LYS A 205 -26.83 -0.58 7.56
N ASP A 206 -26.26 -0.53 6.35
CA ASP A 206 -26.64 -1.44 5.27
C ASP A 206 -26.08 -2.85 5.54
N THR A 207 -26.72 -3.88 4.97
CA THR A 207 -26.24 -5.25 5.13
C THR A 207 -24.88 -5.42 4.43
N GLY A 208 -23.90 -6.01 5.12
CA GLY A 208 -22.54 -6.16 4.59
C GLY A 208 -21.65 -4.91 4.73
N SER A 209 -22.09 -3.89 5.47
CA SER A 209 -21.26 -2.76 5.86
C SER A 209 -20.17 -3.17 6.86
N ALA A 210 -19.05 -2.48 6.81
CA ALA A 210 -18.03 -2.51 7.85
C ALA A 210 -18.63 -1.97 9.14
N ALA A 211 -18.48 -2.73 10.23
CA ALA A 211 -19.03 -2.37 11.53
C ALA A 211 -18.40 -1.07 12.03
N THR A 212 -19.22 -0.05 12.31
CA THR A 212 -18.75 1.24 12.84
C THR A 212 -18.96 1.31 14.34
N GLY A 213 -17.93 1.72 15.10
CA GLY A 213 -18.01 1.93 16.54
C GLY A 213 -16.89 2.85 17.04
N VAL A 214 -17.10 3.45 18.22
CA VAL A 214 -16.09 4.31 18.88
C VAL A 214 -14.99 3.45 19.54
N THR A 215 -15.34 2.24 19.97
CA THR A 215 -14.41 1.29 20.57
C THR A 215 -13.82 0.40 19.48
N GLU A 216 -12.53 0.52 19.20
CA GLU A 216 -11.82 -0.43 18.34
C GLU A 216 -11.85 -1.81 18.99
N THR A 217 -12.66 -2.71 18.42
CA THR A 217 -12.83 -4.09 18.93
C THR A 217 -12.10 -5.10 18.04
N MET A 218 -11.65 -4.68 16.85
CA MET A 218 -11.02 -5.56 15.87
C MET A 218 -9.50 -5.51 16.01
N LEU A 219 -8.90 -6.61 16.46
CA LEU A 219 -7.46 -6.82 16.45
C LEU A 219 -6.95 -7.35 15.09
N VAL A 220 -7.87 -7.79 14.24
CA VAL A 220 -7.63 -8.47 12.96
C VAL A 220 -8.08 -7.57 11.81
N THR A 221 -7.27 -7.54 10.75
CA THR A 221 -7.58 -6.85 9.50
C THR A 221 -8.85 -7.43 8.85
N ALA A 222 -9.80 -6.56 8.49
CA ALA A 222 -11.04 -6.97 7.83
C ALA A 222 -10.99 -6.65 6.33
N ARG A 223 -11.25 -7.65 5.48
CA ARG A 223 -11.32 -7.53 4.02
C ARG A 223 -12.76 -7.30 3.56
N TYR A 224 -12.95 -6.33 2.68
CA TYR A 224 -14.21 -6.01 2.02
C TYR A 224 -13.99 -5.94 0.51
N ALA A 225 -14.11 -7.08 -0.15
CA ALA A 225 -14.11 -7.17 -1.60
C ALA A 225 -15.55 -7.21 -2.13
N SER A 226 -15.78 -6.66 -3.32
CA SER A 226 -17.07 -6.76 -3.99
C SER A 226 -17.16 -8.08 -4.77
N SER A 227 -18.36 -8.65 -4.86
CA SER A 227 -18.65 -9.82 -5.71
C SER A 227 -18.95 -9.44 -7.16
N ASN A 228 -19.11 -8.15 -7.45
CA ASN A 228 -19.47 -7.66 -8.77
C ASN A 228 -18.20 -7.38 -9.57
N MET A 229 -18.12 -7.90 -10.80
CA MET A 229 -16.97 -7.72 -11.71
C MET A 229 -16.65 -6.27 -12.08
N GLU A 230 -17.54 -5.32 -11.76
CA GLU A 230 -17.32 -3.88 -11.97
C GLU A 230 -16.54 -3.22 -10.82
N GLN A 231 -16.51 -3.81 -9.61
CA GLN A 231 -15.76 -3.29 -8.47
C GLN A 231 -14.47 -4.08 -8.26
N ILE A 232 -13.44 -3.63 -8.96
CA ILE A 232 -12.07 -4.16 -8.94
C ILE A 232 -11.26 -3.81 -7.69
N TYR A 233 -11.85 -3.14 -6.70
CA TYR A 233 -11.15 -2.76 -5.46
C TYR A 233 -11.43 -3.74 -4.32
N ALA A 234 -10.36 -4.18 -3.64
CA ALA A 234 -10.46 -4.87 -2.36
C ALA A 234 -10.06 -3.92 -1.22
N TRP A 235 -11.02 -3.56 -0.37
CA TRP A 235 -10.79 -2.62 0.74
C TRP A 235 -10.43 -3.36 2.02
N TYR A 236 -9.45 -2.84 2.76
CA TYR A 236 -8.99 -3.42 4.02
C TYR A 236 -9.09 -2.40 5.14
N ASP A 237 -9.83 -2.75 6.20
CA ASP A 237 -9.86 -1.98 7.44
C ASP A 237 -8.74 -2.46 8.36
N ILE A 238 -7.70 -1.64 8.48
CA ILE A 238 -6.54 -1.95 9.31
C ILE A 238 -6.78 -1.44 10.74
N PRO A 239 -6.67 -2.29 11.78
CA PRO A 239 -6.82 -1.88 13.17
C PRO A 239 -5.90 -0.72 13.53
N GLY A 240 -6.42 0.32 14.17
CA GLY A 240 -5.68 1.55 14.42
C GLY A 240 -4.45 1.39 15.28
N ALA A 241 -3.43 2.18 14.95
CA ALA A 241 -2.12 2.15 15.58
C ALA A 241 -2.13 2.36 17.11
N GLY A 242 -3.03 3.21 17.62
CA GLY A 242 -3.10 3.56 19.06
C GLY A 242 -3.65 2.48 19.99
N THR A 243 -4.11 1.34 19.47
CA THR A 243 -4.78 0.29 20.25
C THR A 243 -3.86 -0.90 20.55
N LEU A 244 -2.67 -0.94 19.94
CA LEU A 244 -1.73 -2.05 20.06
C LEU A 244 -0.48 -1.59 20.80
N LYS A 245 0.06 -2.43 21.69
CA LYS A 245 1.37 -2.22 22.35
C LYS A 245 2.54 -2.45 21.37
N ILE A 246 2.39 -2.00 20.12
CA ILE A 246 3.37 -2.16 19.04
C ILE A 246 4.01 -0.79 18.84
N PRO A 247 5.34 -0.68 18.85
CA PRO A 247 6.02 0.58 18.52
C PRO A 247 5.63 1.06 17.11
N ASP A 248 5.47 2.37 16.95
CA ASP A 248 5.06 3.02 15.69
C ASP A 248 5.83 2.53 14.46
N TRP A 249 7.14 2.36 14.60
CA TRP A 249 8.02 1.91 13.52
C TRP A 249 7.84 0.44 13.13
N GLN A 250 7.30 -0.40 14.03
CA GLN A 250 7.00 -1.80 13.75
C GLN A 250 5.59 -2.00 13.16
N TYR A 251 4.69 -1.02 13.33
CA TYR A 251 3.30 -1.14 12.94
C TYR A 251 3.13 -1.51 11.46
N PHE A 252 3.91 -0.89 10.57
CA PHE A 252 3.87 -1.14 9.13
C PHE A 252 4.14 -2.61 8.78
N HIS A 253 5.18 -3.21 9.38
CA HIS A 253 5.53 -4.61 9.16
C HIS A 253 4.56 -5.56 9.90
N ALA A 254 4.19 -5.23 11.13
CA ALA A 254 3.30 -6.04 11.97
C ALA A 254 1.87 -6.15 11.41
N LYS A 255 1.42 -5.13 10.68
CA LYS A 255 0.15 -5.13 9.94
C LYS A 255 0.29 -5.49 8.47
N GLU A 256 1.47 -5.95 8.08
CA GLU A 256 1.76 -6.49 6.75
C GLU A 256 1.41 -5.48 5.64
N LEU A 257 1.57 -4.19 5.91
CA LEU A 257 1.13 -3.13 4.99
C LEU A 257 1.89 -3.16 3.64
N TYR A 258 3.03 -3.83 3.59
CA TYR A 258 3.84 -4.01 2.39
C TYR A 258 3.19 -4.85 1.28
N VAL A 259 2.08 -5.55 1.54
CA VAL A 259 1.40 -6.38 0.51
C VAL A 259 0.33 -5.64 -0.28
N PHE A 260 -0.07 -4.44 0.15
CA PHE A 260 -1.15 -3.68 -0.49
C PHE A 260 -0.64 -2.84 -1.65
N ASP A 261 -1.49 -2.64 -2.65
CA ASP A 261 -1.18 -1.85 -3.84
C ASP A 261 -1.34 -0.34 -3.58
N GLY A 262 -2.11 0.04 -2.56
CA GLY A 262 -2.24 1.42 -2.11
C GLY A 262 -2.63 1.51 -0.64
N ILE A 263 -2.21 2.60 0.01
CA ILE A 263 -2.50 2.84 1.43
C ILE A 263 -3.12 4.22 1.63
N ILE A 264 -4.30 4.24 2.25
CA ILE A 264 -4.96 5.45 2.74
C ILE A 264 -4.60 5.65 4.21
N VAL A 265 -3.89 6.73 4.51
CA VAL A 265 -3.57 7.16 5.87
C VAL A 265 -4.63 8.16 6.32
N LEU A 266 -5.60 7.66 7.08
CA LEU A 266 -6.76 8.42 7.54
C LEU A 266 -6.50 9.02 8.93
N PHE A 267 -6.73 10.32 9.06
CA PHE A 267 -6.70 11.01 10.35
C PHE A 267 -7.94 11.90 10.52
N ASP A 268 -8.30 12.23 11.77
CA ASP A 268 -9.52 12.95 12.08
C ASP A 268 -9.33 14.18 12.97
N ASN A 269 -8.31 14.23 13.83
CA ASN A 269 -7.96 15.38 14.66
C ASN A 269 -6.48 15.69 14.56
N HIS A 270 -5.64 14.72 14.89
CA HIS A 270 -4.18 14.87 14.91
C HIS A 270 -3.53 13.89 13.96
N PHE A 271 -2.50 14.38 13.27
CA PHE A 271 -1.58 13.58 12.50
C PHE A 271 -0.51 13.04 13.47
N THR A 272 -0.37 11.72 13.56
CA THR A 272 0.43 11.08 14.61
C THR A 272 1.81 10.65 14.11
N MET A 273 2.70 10.34 15.05
CA MET A 273 4.02 9.78 14.70
C MET A 273 3.92 8.44 14.00
N THR A 274 2.87 7.66 14.28
CA THR A 274 2.63 6.41 13.56
C THR A 274 2.24 6.66 12.11
N ASP A 275 1.45 7.70 11.82
CA ASP A 275 1.08 8.06 10.44
C ASP A 275 2.33 8.43 9.62
N ILE A 276 3.25 9.20 10.22
CA ILE A 276 4.55 9.54 9.64
C ILE A 276 5.39 8.27 9.40
N ALA A 277 5.45 7.37 10.38
CA ALA A 277 6.19 6.12 10.24
C ALA A 277 5.62 5.23 9.12
N ILE A 278 4.30 5.19 8.96
CA ILE A 278 3.65 4.49 7.84
C ILE A 278 4.06 5.13 6.52
N LEU A 279 3.94 6.46 6.37
CA LEU A 279 4.30 7.15 5.12
C LEU A 279 5.78 6.97 4.77
N ALA A 280 6.68 7.02 5.76
CA ALA A 280 8.11 6.82 5.55
C ALA A 280 8.39 5.41 5.01
N ASN A 281 7.74 4.38 5.59
CA ASN A 281 7.84 3.01 5.11
C ASN A 281 7.22 2.86 3.70
N CYS A 282 6.04 3.43 3.44
CA CYS A 282 5.43 3.36 2.11
C CYS A 282 6.34 3.97 1.03
N LYS A 283 7.00 5.10 1.33
CA LYS A 283 7.99 5.70 0.44
C LYS A 283 9.16 4.76 0.17
N HIS A 284 9.62 4.03 1.18
CA HIS A 284 10.67 3.02 1.05
C HIS A 284 10.24 1.84 0.16
N PHE A 285 9.03 1.32 0.36
CA PHE A 285 8.47 0.21 -0.41
C PHE A 285 7.84 0.63 -1.75
N LYS A 286 7.85 1.94 -2.07
CA LYS A 286 7.25 2.53 -3.28
C LYS A 286 5.75 2.24 -3.42
N ILE A 287 5.05 2.19 -2.29
CA ILE A 287 3.59 2.00 -2.25
C ILE A 287 2.92 3.38 -2.32
N PRO A 288 1.99 3.60 -3.27
CA PRO A 288 1.18 4.81 -3.32
C PRO A 288 0.45 5.09 -2.00
N THR A 289 0.54 6.33 -1.52
CA THR A 289 -0.10 6.77 -0.28
C THR A 289 -1.01 7.96 -0.47
N TYR A 290 -2.16 7.94 0.21
CA TYR A 290 -3.13 9.02 0.20
C TYR A 290 -3.37 9.48 1.64
N ILE A 291 -2.99 10.72 1.95
CA ILE A 291 -3.25 11.32 3.25
C ILE A 291 -4.68 11.88 3.22
N VAL A 292 -5.57 11.33 4.04
CA VAL A 292 -6.98 11.68 4.02
C VAL A 292 -7.42 12.20 5.39
N ARG A 293 -7.97 13.42 5.41
CA ARG A 293 -8.63 14.01 6.56
C ARG A 293 -10.12 13.74 6.50
N SER A 294 -10.60 12.94 7.46
CA SER A 294 -12.02 12.61 7.59
C SER A 294 -12.82 13.69 8.34
N LYS A 295 -14.14 13.47 8.44
CA LYS A 295 -15.09 14.28 9.24
C LYS A 295 -15.08 15.78 8.87
N ALA A 296 -14.82 16.09 7.59
CA ALA A 296 -14.76 17.46 7.13
C ALA A 296 -16.07 18.23 7.40
N ASP A 297 -17.21 17.57 7.24
CA ASP A 297 -18.52 18.15 7.55
C ASP A 297 -18.63 18.63 9.01
N GLN A 298 -18.18 17.82 9.97
CA GLN A 298 -18.22 18.18 11.39
C GLN A 298 -17.29 19.34 11.72
N HIS A 299 -16.07 19.35 11.16
CA HIS A 299 -15.12 20.44 11.38
C HIS A 299 -15.58 21.76 10.75
N ILE A 300 -16.10 21.71 9.53
CA ILE A 300 -16.64 22.89 8.86
C ILE A 300 -17.83 23.45 9.65
N CYS A 301 -18.74 22.60 10.13
CA CYS A 301 -19.84 23.04 10.99
C CYS A 301 -19.34 23.69 12.30
N ASN A 302 -18.30 23.15 12.93
CA ASN A 302 -17.72 23.75 14.14
C ASN A 302 -17.13 25.14 13.84
N ILE A 303 -16.39 25.29 12.74
CA ILE A 303 -15.84 26.59 12.33
C ILE A 303 -16.95 27.59 11.98
N MET A 304 -18.03 27.14 11.33
CA MET A 304 -19.19 27.99 11.07
C MET A 304 -19.82 28.50 12.37
N ASN A 305 -19.94 27.64 13.39
CA ASN A 305 -20.45 28.05 14.70
C ASN A 305 -19.55 29.10 15.35
N ASP A 306 -18.23 28.94 15.26
CA ASP A 306 -17.25 29.92 15.76
C ASP A 306 -17.30 31.25 14.98
N MET A 307 -17.68 31.22 13.70
CA MET A 307 -17.95 32.41 12.87
C MET A 307 -19.32 33.06 13.17
N GLY A 308 -20.07 32.52 14.14
CA GLY A 308 -21.35 33.06 14.59
C GLY A 308 -22.58 32.48 13.90
N TYR A 309 -22.47 31.35 13.20
CA TYR A 309 -23.62 30.60 12.69
C TYR A 309 -24.27 29.79 13.83
N TYR A 310 -25.46 30.17 14.29
CA TYR A 310 -26.23 29.37 15.24
C TYR A 310 -27.43 28.76 14.53
N SER A 311 -27.64 27.45 14.66
CA SER A 311 -28.71 26.68 13.97
C SER A 311 -30.16 27.07 14.35
N GLY A 312 -30.37 28.21 15.01
CA GLY A 312 -31.67 28.77 15.39
C GLY A 312 -31.95 30.18 14.86
N ASP A 313 -31.03 30.80 14.11
CA ASP A 313 -31.26 32.09 13.46
C ASP A 313 -31.88 31.89 12.06
N ASP A 314 -32.90 32.69 11.72
CA ASP A 314 -33.50 32.80 10.36
C ASP A 314 -32.50 33.47 9.39
N GLU A 315 -31.31 32.88 9.21
CA GLU A 315 -30.31 33.38 8.28
C GLU A 315 -30.67 33.05 6.83
N SER A 316 -30.42 34.00 5.92
CA SER A 316 -30.53 33.79 4.48
C SER A 316 -29.64 32.64 4.02
N GLU A 317 -30.15 31.79 3.11
CA GLU A 317 -29.38 30.71 2.47
C GLU A 317 -28.07 31.23 1.82
N ASP A 318 -28.04 32.46 1.32
CA ASP A 318 -26.82 33.05 0.74
C ASP A 318 -25.74 33.33 1.79
N ARG A 319 -26.15 33.75 3.00
CA ARG A 319 -25.22 33.99 4.12
C ARG A 319 -24.62 32.66 4.60
N LYS A 320 -25.47 31.63 4.72
CA LYS A 320 -25.05 30.27 5.06
C LYS A 320 -24.04 29.69 4.05
N LYS A 321 -24.27 29.85 2.74
CA LYS A 321 -23.33 29.41 1.70
C LYS A 321 -22.00 30.16 1.78
N THR A 322 -22.04 31.46 2.05
CA THR A 322 -20.82 32.29 2.20
C THR A 322 -20.00 31.85 3.42
N LEU A 323 -20.65 31.65 4.57
CA LEU A 323 -20.02 31.14 5.78
C LEU A 323 -19.47 29.74 5.59
N TYR A 324 -20.20 28.86 4.91
CA TYR A 324 -19.74 27.50 4.61
C TYR A 324 -18.47 27.51 3.76
N ARG A 325 -18.41 28.32 2.69
CA ARG A 325 -17.21 28.44 1.84
C ARG A 325 -16.02 28.99 2.62
N ALA A 326 -16.23 30.04 3.42
CA ALA A 326 -15.17 30.60 4.26
C ALA A 326 -14.64 29.58 5.27
N ALA A 327 -15.54 28.84 5.93
CA ALA A 327 -15.20 27.79 6.88
C ALA A 327 -14.48 26.61 6.20
N GLN A 328 -14.92 26.22 5.00
CA GLN A 328 -14.30 25.18 4.18
C GLN A 328 -12.87 25.57 3.79
N GLU A 329 -12.66 26.78 3.27
CA GLU A 329 -11.35 27.29 2.89
C GLU A 329 -10.40 27.35 4.09
N GLN A 330 -10.88 27.89 5.22
CA GLN A 330 -10.11 27.95 6.46
C GLN A 330 -9.71 26.55 6.94
N PHE A 331 -10.65 25.59 6.93
CA PHE A 331 -10.38 24.22 7.35
C PHE A 331 -9.35 23.52 6.46
N ILE A 332 -9.45 23.69 5.13
CA ILE A 332 -8.49 23.12 4.17
C ILE A 332 -7.11 23.71 4.38
N GLN A 333 -7.00 25.02 4.53
CA GLN A 333 -5.72 25.70 4.75
C GLN A 333 -5.07 25.26 6.06
N GLN A 334 -5.82 25.24 7.17
CA GLN A 334 -5.31 24.78 8.46
C GLN A 334 -4.87 23.30 8.41
N THR A 335 -5.65 22.45 7.75
CA THR A 335 -5.31 21.02 7.59
C THR A 335 -4.02 20.84 6.78
N ARG A 336 -3.89 21.53 5.64
CA ARG A 336 -2.69 21.45 4.79
C ARG A 336 -1.45 21.96 5.52
N GLN A 337 -1.55 23.09 6.23
CA GLN A 337 -0.44 23.63 7.00
C GLN A 337 -0.01 22.67 8.11
N SER A 338 -0.98 22.13 8.87
CA SER A 338 -0.68 21.19 9.95
C SER A 338 0.02 19.92 9.45
N VAL A 339 -0.43 19.35 8.32
CA VAL A 339 0.24 18.18 7.76
C VAL A 339 1.63 18.54 7.24
N LYS A 340 1.78 19.68 6.58
CA LYS A 340 3.08 20.16 6.08
C LYS A 340 4.09 20.32 7.21
N ASP A 341 3.72 20.99 8.30
CA ASP A 341 4.60 21.18 9.46
C ASP A 341 5.03 19.84 10.09
N ASN A 342 4.11 18.87 10.14
CA ASN A 342 4.39 17.53 10.64
C ASN A 342 5.32 16.74 9.71
N LEU A 343 5.15 16.85 8.38
CA LEU A 343 6.01 16.20 7.39
C LEU A 343 7.42 16.84 7.39
N GLU A 344 7.52 18.17 7.47
CA GLU A 344 8.78 18.89 7.54
C GLU A 344 9.56 18.54 8.81
N SER A 345 8.88 18.47 9.96
CA SER A 345 9.47 18.04 11.23
C SER A 345 10.02 16.62 11.19
N ALA A 346 9.44 15.77 10.33
CA ALA A 346 9.89 14.40 10.09
C ALA A 346 10.87 14.28 8.90
N ASN A 347 11.31 15.39 8.32
CA ASN A 347 12.23 15.44 7.18
C ASN A 347 11.70 14.67 5.94
N MET A 348 10.37 14.68 5.76
CA MET A 348 9.64 14.08 4.65
C MET A 348 9.25 15.13 3.61
N PRO A 349 9.18 14.76 2.31
CA PRO A 349 8.67 15.69 1.29
C PRO A 349 7.19 15.99 1.53
N ASP A 350 6.77 17.18 1.13
CA ASP A 350 5.37 17.58 1.14
C ASP A 350 4.52 16.62 0.29
N GLN A 351 3.31 16.33 0.75
CA GLN A 351 2.37 15.41 0.11
C GLN A 351 0.96 16.01 0.10
N ARG A 352 0.20 15.69 -0.95
CA ARG A 352 -1.18 16.15 -1.07
C ARG A 352 -2.06 15.55 0.02
N VAL A 353 -2.91 16.39 0.60
CA VAL A 353 -3.91 16.01 1.60
C VAL A 353 -5.30 16.15 1.01
N TYR A 354 -6.08 15.08 1.07
CA TYR A 354 -7.49 15.07 0.70
C TYR A 354 -8.32 15.31 1.94
N VAL A 355 -9.35 16.14 1.81
CA VAL A 355 -10.27 16.48 2.89
C VAL A 355 -11.62 16.00 2.45
N VAL A 356 -12.22 15.08 3.21
CA VAL A 356 -13.41 14.35 2.78
C VAL A 356 -14.46 14.26 3.87
N SER A 357 -15.73 14.27 3.45
CA SER A 357 -16.87 13.85 4.25
C SER A 357 -17.40 12.52 3.73
N ASN A 358 -17.61 11.57 4.65
CA ASN A 358 -18.17 10.26 4.29
C ASN A 358 -19.56 10.37 3.64
N LYS A 359 -20.34 11.39 3.99
CA LYS A 359 -21.67 11.63 3.42
C LYS A 359 -21.56 12.07 1.95
N THR A 360 -20.74 13.08 1.69
CA THR A 360 -20.44 13.58 0.35
C THR A 360 -19.85 12.45 -0.50
N MET A 361 -18.92 11.68 0.07
CA MET A 361 -18.28 10.56 -0.62
C MET A 361 -19.29 9.51 -1.07
N LEU A 362 -20.21 9.13 -0.18
CA LEU A 362 -21.27 8.17 -0.49
C LEU A 362 -22.21 8.68 -1.60
N ASP A 363 -22.54 9.96 -1.61
CA ASP A 363 -23.42 10.54 -2.62
C ASP A 363 -22.74 10.58 -4.00
N VAL A 364 -21.44 10.90 -4.05
CA VAL A 364 -20.61 10.85 -5.27
C VAL A 364 -20.51 9.41 -5.81
N VAL A 365 -20.18 8.43 -4.97
CA VAL A 365 -20.07 7.02 -5.39
C VAL A 365 -21.40 6.44 -5.89
N LYS A 366 -22.53 6.91 -5.35
CA LYS A 366 -23.87 6.50 -5.81
C LYS A 366 -24.33 7.17 -7.11
N GLY A 367 -23.51 8.01 -7.73
CA GLY A 367 -23.87 8.72 -8.96
C GLY A 367 -25.02 9.71 -8.77
N LYS A 368 -25.26 10.19 -7.55
CA LYS A 368 -26.17 11.32 -7.35
C LYS A 368 -25.49 12.58 -7.87
N GLN A 369 -26.27 13.59 -8.25
CA GLN A 369 -25.71 14.89 -8.63
C GLN A 369 -24.70 15.34 -7.58
N PRO A 370 -23.50 15.78 -8.00
CA PRO A 370 -22.43 16.17 -7.10
C PRO A 370 -23.01 17.17 -6.08
N PRO A 371 -23.05 16.83 -4.78
CA PRO A 371 -23.60 17.74 -3.79
C PRO A 371 -22.80 19.06 -3.81
N GLU A 372 -23.46 20.19 -3.55
CA GLU A 372 -22.82 21.53 -3.54
C GLU A 372 -21.60 21.62 -2.60
N ASN A 373 -21.45 20.65 -1.70
CA ASN A 373 -20.46 20.59 -0.62
C ASN A 373 -19.28 19.64 -0.92
N ILE A 374 -18.96 19.41 -2.19
CA ILE A 374 -17.76 18.64 -2.55
C ILE A 374 -16.50 19.41 -2.18
N ILE A 375 -15.52 18.66 -1.66
CA ILE A 375 -14.23 19.18 -1.23
C ILE A 375 -13.13 18.56 -2.09
N HIS A 376 -12.72 17.33 -1.76
CA HIS A 376 -11.68 16.59 -2.48
C HIS A 376 -12.11 15.14 -2.78
N GLU A 377 -13.39 14.79 -2.60
CA GLU A 377 -13.92 13.43 -2.80
C GLU A 377 -13.73 12.93 -4.23
N ILE A 378 -14.02 13.76 -5.23
CA ILE A 378 -13.84 13.41 -6.64
C ILE A 378 -12.35 13.26 -6.97
N GLU A 379 -11.52 14.18 -6.50
CA GLU A 379 -10.07 14.15 -6.73
C GLU A 379 -9.44 12.90 -6.13
N LEU A 380 -9.86 12.49 -4.93
CA LEU A 380 -9.40 11.27 -4.29
C LEU A 380 -9.77 10.03 -5.10
N LEU A 381 -11.00 9.95 -5.62
CA LEU A 381 -11.40 8.84 -6.49
C LEU A 381 -10.60 8.80 -7.79
N SER A 382 -10.41 9.95 -8.44
CA SER A 382 -9.63 10.07 -9.66
C SER A 382 -8.16 9.65 -9.46
N ASP A 383 -7.54 10.06 -8.35
CA ASP A 383 -6.14 9.71 -8.07
C ASP A 383 -5.99 8.22 -7.70
N LEU A 384 -7.00 7.62 -7.06
CA LEU A 384 -7.07 6.17 -6.83
C LEU A 384 -7.21 5.39 -8.15
N GLU A 385 -8.06 5.85 -9.07
CA GLU A 385 -8.23 5.23 -10.39
C GLU A 385 -6.98 5.36 -11.25
N TRP A 386 -6.35 6.54 -11.27
CA TRP A 386 -5.10 6.77 -11.98
C TRP A 386 -3.99 5.83 -11.53
N SER A 387 -3.93 5.56 -10.23
CA SER A 387 -2.92 4.66 -9.65
C SER A 387 -3.15 3.20 -10.03
N ARG A 388 -4.36 2.85 -10.46
CA ARG A 388 -4.72 1.54 -11.00
C ARG A 388 -4.41 1.42 -12.50
N THR A 389 -4.78 2.40 -13.32
CA THR A 389 -4.65 2.32 -14.79
C THR A 389 -3.28 2.73 -15.31
N GLY A 390 -2.51 3.49 -14.52
CA GLY A 390 -1.24 4.07 -14.97
C GLY A 390 -1.43 5.17 -16.03
N PRO A 391 -0.34 5.80 -16.51
CA PRO A 391 -0.38 6.95 -17.41
C PRO A 391 -0.74 6.61 -18.88
N GLY A 392 -1.73 5.75 -19.11
CA GLY A 392 -1.98 5.14 -20.44
C GLY A 392 -3.41 5.13 -20.96
N GLU A 393 -4.45 5.42 -20.16
CA GLU A 393 -5.83 5.43 -20.65
C GLU A 393 -6.56 6.71 -20.22
N GLU A 394 -6.71 7.64 -21.18
CA GLU A 394 -7.67 8.73 -21.12
C GLU A 394 -9.08 8.15 -20.95
N TYR A 395 -9.70 8.40 -19.79
CA TYR A 395 -11.10 8.07 -19.60
C TYR A 395 -11.98 9.16 -20.25
N VAL A 396 -12.78 8.73 -21.22
CA VAL A 396 -13.95 9.49 -21.71
C VAL A 396 -14.99 9.42 -20.59
N ALA A 397 -15.12 10.51 -19.83
CA ALA A 397 -16.22 10.67 -18.89
C ALA A 397 -17.56 10.55 -19.64
N VAL A 398 -18.33 9.50 -19.33
CA VAL A 398 -19.74 9.44 -19.71
C VAL A 398 -20.49 10.35 -18.75
N CYS A 399 -21.10 11.40 -19.32
CA CYS A 399 -21.87 12.45 -18.66
C CYS A 399 -23.07 11.96 -17.85
#